data_AF-A0A3M1KP99-F1
#
_entry.id   AF-A0A3M1KP99-F1
#
_cell.length_a   1.000
_cell.length_b   1.000
_cell.length_c   1.000
_cell.angle_alpha   90.00
_cell.angle_beta   90.00
_cell.angle_gamma   90.00
#
_symmetry.space_group_name_H-M   'P 1'
#
loop_
_entity.id
_entity.type
_entity.pdbx_description
1 polymer ?
#
loop_
_entity_poly.entity_id
_entity_poly.type
_entity_poly.pdbx_seq_one_letter_code
_entity_poly.pdbx_strand_id
1 'polypeptide(L)'
;RESRLQLTDTDPDVEFTGAVTEYRVTSEAPQPGELTAINRLTIAVQVTFTNHKHEDQNWSRRFSYFADFDATENLVNVQDALIETILEELVEQVFNQAFTNW
;
A
#
# COMPACT_ATOMS: atom_id res chain seq x y z
N ARG A 1 16.69 -13.09 -0.10
CA ARG A 1 16.99 -13.40 -1.52
C ARG A 1 16.50 -12.20 -2.30
N GLU A 2 17.40 -11.32 -2.73
CA GLU A 2 17.03 -10.17 -3.55
C GLU A 2 16.63 -10.66 -4.94
N SER A 3 15.52 -10.14 -5.47
CA SER A 3 15.08 -10.45 -6.83
C SER A 3 16.12 -9.95 -7.84
N ARG A 4 16.31 -10.64 -8.96
CA ARG A 4 17.28 -10.25 -10.02
C ARG A 4 16.78 -9.08 -10.89
N LEU A 5 15.82 -8.31 -10.39
CA LEU A 5 15.15 -7.27 -11.16
C LEU A 5 16.08 -6.06 -11.33
N GLN A 6 16.10 -5.51 -12.54
CA GLN A 6 16.77 -4.25 -12.86
C GLN A 6 15.71 -3.25 -13.32
N LEU A 7 15.74 -2.04 -12.78
CA LEU A 7 14.86 -0.97 -13.21
C LEU A 7 15.28 -0.46 -14.60
N THR A 8 14.37 -0.44 -15.56
CA THR A 8 14.58 0.09 -16.92
C THR A 8 13.32 0.78 -17.42
N ASP A 9 13.50 1.90 -18.11
CA ASP A 9 12.41 2.64 -18.76
C ASP A 9 12.23 2.22 -20.24
N THR A 10 13.15 1.40 -20.78
CA THR A 10 13.12 0.93 -22.18
C THR A 10 12.88 -0.56 -22.22
N ASP A 11 11.83 -0.96 -22.95
CA ASP A 11 11.40 -2.35 -23.17
C ASP A 11 11.42 -3.23 -21.89
N PRO A 12 10.69 -2.85 -20.82
CA PRO A 12 10.67 -3.63 -19.59
C PRO A 12 10.00 -4.99 -19.81
N ASP A 13 10.51 -6.04 -19.15
CA ASP A 13 9.85 -7.35 -19.14
C ASP A 13 8.56 -7.32 -18.30
N VAL A 14 8.56 -6.49 -17.25
CA VAL A 14 7.46 -6.31 -16.30
C VAL A 14 7.30 -4.82 -16.02
N GLU A 15 6.07 -4.34 -16.05
CA GLU A 15 5.69 -2.95 -15.77
C GLU A 15 4.66 -2.90 -14.64
N PHE A 16 4.81 -1.93 -13.74
CA PHE A 16 3.81 -1.57 -12.74
C PHE A 16 3.31 -0.16 -13.01
N THR A 17 1.99 -0.01 -13.10
CA THR A 17 1.33 1.31 -13.11
C THR A 17 0.33 1.38 -11.99
N GLY A 18 0.03 2.58 -11.48
CA GLY A 18 -0.94 2.69 -10.42
C GLY A 18 -1.35 4.12 -10.08
N ALA A 19 -2.38 4.22 -9.26
CA ALA A 19 -2.90 5.47 -8.76
C ALA A 19 -3.37 5.31 -7.31
N VAL A 20 -3.18 6.36 -6.50
CA VAL A 20 -3.83 6.46 -5.19
C VAL A 20 -5.33 6.64 -5.43
N THR A 21 -6.12 5.75 -4.87
CA THR A 21 -7.58 5.71 -5.04
C THR A 21 -8.34 6.00 -3.76
N GLU A 22 -7.64 6.07 -2.62
CA GLU A 22 -8.23 6.49 -1.35
C GLU A 22 -7.17 7.08 -0.43
N TYR A 23 -7.57 8.15 0.25
CA TYR A 23 -6.89 8.76 1.36
C TYR A 23 -7.99 9.20 2.34
N ARG A 24 -8.22 8.43 3.40
CA ARG A 24 -9.36 8.61 4.30
C ARG A 24 -8.93 8.52 5.75
N VAL A 25 -9.44 9.45 6.56
CA VAL A 25 -9.33 9.39 8.02
C VAL A 25 -10.69 9.03 8.62
N THR A 26 -10.73 8.02 9.48
CA THR A 26 -11.91 7.65 10.27
C THR A 26 -11.59 7.73 11.76
N SER A 27 -12.62 7.95 12.58
CA SER A 27 -12.52 7.82 14.03
C SER A 27 -13.05 6.44 14.41
N GLU A 28 -12.22 5.65 15.09
CA GLU A 28 -12.56 4.30 15.51
C GLU A 28 -12.99 4.30 16.98
N ALA A 29 -14.01 3.51 17.29
CA ALA A 29 -14.47 3.37 18.67
C ALA A 29 -13.41 2.61 19.50
N PRO A 30 -13.15 3.01 20.77
CA PRO A 30 -12.24 2.28 21.65
C PRO A 30 -12.69 0.82 21.82
N GLN A 31 -11.75 -0.12 21.82
CA GLN A 31 -12.08 -1.50 22.15
C GLN A 31 -12.40 -1.66 23.65
N PRO A 32 -13.13 -2.71 24.07
CA PRO A 32 -13.41 -2.95 25.48
C PRO A 32 -12.12 -3.07 26.30
N GLY A 33 -11.85 -2.08 27.16
CA GLY A 33 -10.63 -2.00 27.97
C GLY A 33 -9.68 -0.86 27.57
N GLU A 34 -9.87 -0.27 26.39
CA GLU A 34 -9.20 0.97 25.98
C GLU A 34 -10.07 2.17 26.30
N LEU A 35 -9.47 3.18 26.94
CA LEU A 35 -10.15 4.43 27.30
C LEU A 35 -9.99 5.52 26.22
N THR A 36 -8.99 5.38 25.36
CA THR A 36 -8.58 6.39 24.39
C THR A 36 -9.22 6.13 23.04
N ALA A 37 -9.82 7.17 22.46
CA ALA A 37 -10.25 7.13 21.07
C ALA A 37 -9.03 7.13 20.14
N ILE A 38 -9.17 6.49 18.98
CA ILE A 38 -8.10 6.35 17.98
C ILE A 38 -8.63 6.85 16.64
N ASN A 39 -7.77 7.54 15.89
CA ASN A 39 -8.05 7.86 14.49
C ASN A 39 -7.25 6.92 13.59
N ARG A 40 -7.82 6.59 12.44
CA ARG A 40 -7.23 5.68 11.45
C ARG A 40 -7.05 6.39 10.13
N LEU A 41 -5.82 6.45 9.63
CA LEU A 41 -5.53 6.82 8.24
C LEU A 41 -5.53 5.56 7.37
N THR A 42 -6.43 5.49 6.39
CA THR A 42 -6.48 4.43 5.39
C THR A 42 -6.06 4.99 4.02
N ILE A 43 -5.15 4.30 3.35
CA ILE A 43 -4.75 4.60 1.97
C ILE A 43 -4.98 3.36 1.11
N ALA A 44 -5.52 3.58 -0.08
CA ALA A 44 -5.65 2.53 -1.08
C ALA A 44 -5.03 2.94 -2.41
N VAL A 45 -4.39 1.99 -3.06
CA VAL A 45 -3.79 2.14 -4.39
C VAL A 45 -4.40 1.11 -5.34
N GLN A 46 -4.76 1.57 -6.55
CA GLN A 46 -5.00 0.66 -7.67
C GLN A 46 -3.67 0.42 -8.34
N VAL A 47 -3.28 -0.85 -8.49
CA VAL A 47 -2.04 -1.23 -9.19
C VAL A 47 -2.40 -2.17 -10.33
N THR A 48 -1.82 -1.90 -11.49
CA THR A 48 -1.84 -2.76 -12.67
C THR A 48 -0.44 -3.28 -12.90
N PHE A 49 -0.32 -4.60 -12.98
CA PHE A 49 0.88 -5.33 -13.31
C PHE A 49 0.76 -5.86 -14.74
N THR A 50 1.73 -5.52 -15.57
CA THR A 50 1.83 -6.00 -16.96
C THR A 50 3.12 -6.79 -17.11
N ASN A 51 3.02 -8.06 -17.48
CA ASN A 51 4.14 -8.90 -17.90
C ASN A 51 4.14 -8.99 -19.43
N HIS A 52 5.12 -8.35 -20.07
CA HIS A 52 5.24 -8.30 -21.53
C HIS A 52 5.68 -9.63 -22.15
N LYS A 53 6.11 -10.61 -21.34
CA LYS A 53 6.45 -11.98 -21.79
C LYS A 53 5.31 -12.97 -21.60
N HIS A 54 4.47 -12.75 -20.59
CA HIS A 54 3.39 -13.65 -20.18
C HIS A 54 2.13 -12.86 -19.84
N GLU A 55 1.39 -12.43 -20.87
CA GLU A 55 0.19 -11.59 -20.70
C GLU A 55 -0.92 -12.24 -19.87
N ASP A 56 -0.94 -13.57 -19.80
CA ASP A 56 -1.86 -14.34 -18.95
C ASP A 56 -1.63 -14.13 -17.45
N GLN A 57 -0.47 -13.57 -17.08
CA GLN A 57 -0.12 -13.21 -15.71
C GLN A 57 -0.48 -11.75 -15.37
N ASN A 58 -1.00 -10.98 -16.32
CA ASN A 58 -1.39 -9.59 -16.09
C ASN A 58 -2.55 -9.51 -15.10
N TRP A 59 -2.49 -8.51 -14.22
CA TRP A 59 -3.58 -8.28 -13.27
C TRP A 59 -3.72 -6.79 -12.94
N SER A 60 -4.93 -6.41 -12.52
CA SER A 60 -5.20 -5.09 -11.95
C SER A 60 -5.97 -5.27 -10.65
N ARG A 61 -5.41 -4.78 -9.53
CA ARG A 61 -5.93 -5.02 -8.20
C ARG A 61 -5.79 -3.78 -7.32
N ARG A 62 -6.79 -3.58 -6.45
CA ARG A 62 -6.75 -2.60 -5.38
C ARG A 62 -6.09 -3.19 -4.14
N PHE A 63 -5.13 -2.48 -3.58
CA PHE A 63 -4.52 -2.76 -2.27
C PHE A 63 -4.87 -1.64 -1.32
N SER A 64 -5.09 -1.94 -0.06
CA SER A 64 -5.32 -0.94 0.98
C SER A 64 -4.67 -1.35 2.28
N TYR A 65 -4.16 -0.36 2.99
CA TYR A 65 -3.66 -0.55 4.35
C TYR A 65 -3.97 0.70 5.17
N PHE A 66 -3.80 0.59 6.48
CA PHE A 66 -4.10 1.66 7.40
C PHE A 66 -3.06 1.75 8.51
N ALA A 67 -2.93 2.95 9.09
CA ALA A 67 -2.18 3.17 10.31
C ALA A 67 -3.04 3.99 11.28
N ASP A 68 -2.96 3.60 12.55
CA ASP A 68 -3.71 4.20 13.64
C ASP A 68 -2.85 5.25 14.37
N PHE A 69 -3.47 6.32 14.84
CA PHE A 69 -2.83 7.38 15.62
C PHE A 69 -3.75 7.89 16.72
N ASP A 70 -3.17 8.47 17.77
CA ASP A 70 -3.93 8.94 18.93
C ASP A 70 -4.92 10.05 18.52
N ALA A 71 -6.15 9.99 19.02
CA ALA A 71 -7.18 10.97 18.67
C ALA A 71 -6.85 12.41 19.12
N THR A 72 -5.89 12.60 20.03
CA THR A 72 -5.40 13.91 20.48
C THR A 72 -4.34 14.50 19.56
N GLU A 73 -3.72 13.68 18.68
CA GLU A 73 -2.72 14.15 17.74
C GLU A 73 -3.35 14.78 16.50
N ASN A 74 -2.71 15.83 15.99
CA ASN A 74 -3.08 16.42 14.70
C ASN A 74 -2.44 15.60 13.59
N LEU A 75 -3.26 15.13 12.63
CA LEU A 75 -2.80 14.37 11.47
C LEU A 75 -1.59 15.01 10.79
N VAL A 76 -1.56 16.34 10.61
CA VAL A 76 -0.46 17.03 9.90
C VAL A 76 0.90 16.76 10.54
N ASN A 77 0.94 16.54 11.86
CA ASN A 77 2.18 16.30 12.58
C ASN A 77 2.69 14.87 12.46
N VAL A 78 1.80 13.90 12.20
CA VAL A 78 2.11 12.46 12.16
C VAL A 78 1.96 11.85 10.77
N GLN A 79 1.42 12.61 9.81
CA GLN A 79 1.02 12.16 8.48
C GLN A 79 2.16 11.46 7.74
N ASP A 80 3.35 12.06 7.70
CA ASP A 80 4.47 11.52 6.93
C ASP A 80 4.89 10.13 7.44
N ALA A 81 4.98 9.97 8.77
CA ALA A 81 5.32 8.69 9.39
C ALA A 81 4.24 7.62 9.15
N LEU A 82 2.96 8.01 9.25
CA LEU A 82 1.84 7.11 8.95
C LEU A 82 1.84 6.67 7.48
N ILE A 83 2.08 7.61 6.56
CA ILE A 83 2.16 7.32 5.12
C ILE A 83 3.32 6.37 4.85
N GLU A 84 4.50 6.58 5.44
CA GLU A 84 5.65 5.70 5.27
C GLU A 84 5.32 4.26 5.70
N THR A 85 4.76 4.08 6.90
CA THR A 85 4.31 2.76 7.38
C THR A 85 3.29 2.10 6.45
N ILE A 86 2.30 2.87 5.99
CA ILE A 86 1.27 2.36 5.08
C ILE A 86 1.87 1.96 3.72
N LEU A 87 2.79 2.75 3.18
CA LEU A 87 3.41 2.49 1.89
C LEU A 87 4.35 1.27 1.95
N GLU A 88 5.10 1.08 3.02
CA GLU A 88 5.94 -0.12 3.22
C GLU A 88 5.09 -1.40 3.10
N GLU A 89 3.97 -1.46 3.81
CA GLU A 89 3.04 -2.59 3.80
C GLU A 89 2.36 -2.78 2.43
N LEU A 90 1.94 -1.68 1.78
CA LEU A 90 1.36 -1.74 0.44
C LEU A 90 2.37 -2.24 -0.59
N VAL A 91 3.63 -1.81 -0.53
CA VAL A 91 4.71 -2.27 -1.41
C VAL A 91 4.96 -3.76 -1.20
N GLU A 92 5.01 -4.23 0.05
CA GLU A 92 5.15 -5.65 0.34
C GLU A 92 3.99 -6.48 -0.22
N GLN A 93 2.74 -6.03 -0.04
CA GLN A 93 1.57 -6.72 -0.59
C GLN A 93 1.59 -6.79 -2.13
N VAL A 94 1.95 -5.69 -2.80
CA VAL A 94 2.06 -5.62 -4.26
C VAL A 94 3.19 -6.55 -4.74
N PHE A 95 4.34 -6.52 -4.09
CA PHE A 95 5.49 -7.36 -4.44
C PHE A 95 5.17 -8.84 -4.25
N ASN A 96 4.55 -9.20 -3.12
CA ASN A 96 4.08 -10.55 -2.87
C ASN A 96 3.09 -10.96 -3.97
N GLN A 97 2.08 -10.16 -4.29
CA GLN A 97 1.14 -10.50 -5.36
C GLN A 97 1.82 -10.71 -6.73
N ALA A 98 2.82 -9.91 -7.07
CA ALA A 98 3.54 -10.02 -8.34
C ALA A 98 4.46 -11.25 -8.40
N PHE A 99 5.11 -11.60 -7.29
CA PHE A 99 6.21 -12.57 -7.29
C PHE A 99 6.00 -13.78 -6.36
N THR A 100 4.77 -14.03 -5.87
CA THR A 100 4.45 -15.21 -5.04
C THR A 100 4.83 -16.54 -5.73
N ASN A 101 4.91 -16.57 -7.06
CA ASN A 101 5.22 -17.76 -7.86
C ASN A 101 6.60 -17.74 -8.56
N TRP A 102 7.54 -16.90 -8.12
CA TRP A 102 8.91 -16.89 -8.67
C TRP A 102 9.73 -18.14 -8.28
#